data_AF-A0ABD0N9R5-F1
#
_entry.id   AF-A0ABD0N9R5-F1
#
_cell.length_a   1.000
_cell.length_b   1.000
_cell.length_c   1.000
_cell.angle_alpha   90.00
_cell.angle_beta   90.00
_cell.angle_gamma   90.00
#
_symmetry.space_group_name_H-M   'P 1'
#
loop_
_entity.id
_entity.type
_entity.pdbx_description
1 polymer ?
#
loop_
_entity_poly.entity_id
_entity_poly.type
_entity_poly.pdbx_seq_one_letter_code
_entity_poly.pdbx_strand_id
1 'polypeptide(L)'
;EVKMNYLSKPYVAVVTTYQMAVLLAFNNGETVSYKELQDSTQMNEKELQKTIKSLLDVKMISHDSQKEEIEAESTFSLIMSFTSKRTKFKITTSMQKDTPQELEQTRSAVDEDRKMYLQAAIVRIMKARKVLRHNALIQE
;
A
#
# COMPACT_ATOMS: atom_id res chain seq x y z
N GLU A 1 -7.81 -9.44 11.31
CA GLU A 1 -6.92 -9.63 12.49
C GLU A 1 -6.35 -11.03 12.44
N VAL A 2 -5.10 -11.24 12.83
CA VAL A 2 -4.43 -12.55 12.86
C VAL A 2 -4.11 -12.90 14.31
N LYS A 3 -4.42 -14.13 14.71
CA LYS A 3 -4.02 -14.67 16.01
C LYS A 3 -2.81 -15.58 15.84
N MET A 4 -1.74 -15.31 16.59
CA MET A 4 -0.53 -16.12 16.59
C MET A 4 -0.68 -17.25 17.59
N ASN A 5 -0.95 -18.45 17.10
CA ASN A 5 -1.17 -19.63 17.95
C ASN A 5 0.12 -20.41 18.26
N TYR A 6 1.23 -20.10 17.59
CA TYR A 6 2.52 -20.77 17.74
C TYR A 6 3.35 -20.23 18.92
N LEU A 7 2.95 -19.11 19.53
CA LEU A 7 3.65 -18.47 20.64
C LEU A 7 3.03 -18.88 21.99
N SER A 8 3.86 -18.94 23.03
CA SER A 8 3.44 -19.21 24.42
C SER A 8 2.34 -18.26 24.91
N LYS A 9 2.37 -16.99 24.48
CA LYS A 9 1.32 -16.00 24.75
C LYS A 9 0.50 -15.78 23.48
N PRO A 10 -0.85 -15.78 23.57
CA PRO A 10 -1.69 -15.58 22.41
C PRO A 10 -1.66 -14.11 21.98
N TYR A 11 -0.84 -13.77 20.99
CA TYR A 11 -0.80 -12.42 20.41
C TYR A 11 -1.83 -12.27 19.28
N VAL A 12 -2.39 -11.06 19.16
CA VAL A 12 -3.31 -10.67 18.08
C VAL A 12 -2.73 -9.49 17.33
N ALA A 13 -2.38 -9.70 16.06
CA ALA A 13 -1.92 -8.66 15.15
C ALA A 13 -3.08 -8.14 14.29
N VAL A 14 -3.29 -6.83 14.32
CA VAL A 14 -4.14 -6.14 13.34
C VAL A 14 -3.27 -5.83 12.13
N VAL A 15 -3.58 -6.48 11.01
CA VAL A 15 -2.80 -6.47 9.77
C VAL A 15 -3.67 -6.03 8.59
N THR A 16 -3.03 -5.51 7.55
CA THR A 16 -3.68 -5.22 6.26
C THR A 16 -3.94 -6.50 5.47
N THR A 17 -4.74 -6.41 4.40
CA THR A 17 -5.02 -7.55 3.51
C THR A 17 -3.74 -8.13 2.91
N TYR A 18 -2.80 -7.29 2.48
CA TYR A 18 -1.53 -7.73 1.93
C TYR A 18 -0.64 -8.43 2.96
N GLN A 19 -0.54 -7.87 4.16
CA GLN A 19 0.18 -8.51 5.26
C GLN A 19 -0.46 -9.85 5.65
N MET A 20 -1.79 -9.93 5.66
CA MET A 20 -2.52 -11.16 5.90
C MET A 20 -2.19 -12.23 4.86
N ALA A 21 -2.18 -11.87 3.58
CA ALA A 21 -1.86 -12.81 2.49
C ALA A 21 -0.46 -13.40 2.64
N VAL A 22 0.53 -12.55 2.96
CA VAL A 22 1.91 -13.01 3.23
C VAL A 22 1.97 -13.93 4.45
N LEU A 23 1.31 -13.57 5.56
CA LEU A 23 1.30 -14.40 6.76
C LEU A 23 0.60 -15.75 6.56
N LEU A 24 -0.41 -15.81 5.68
CA LEU A 24 -1.12 -17.04 5.37
C LEU A 24 -0.22 -18.07 4.67
N ALA A 25 0.75 -17.63 3.87
CA ALA A 25 1.69 -18.52 3.18
C ALA A 25 2.51 -19.37 4.17
N PHE A 26 2.82 -18.83 5.35
CA PHE A 26 3.55 -19.51 6.42
C PHE A 26 2.73 -20.55 7.20
N ASN A 27 1.43 -20.69 6.93
CA ASN A 27 0.64 -21.75 7.56
C ASN A 27 0.96 -23.14 7.00
N ASN A 28 1.49 -23.20 5.76
CA ASN A 28 1.79 -24.45 5.08
C ASN A 28 3.28 -24.84 5.15
N GLY A 29 4.15 -23.96 5.64
CA GLY A 29 5.58 -24.17 5.76
C GLY A 29 6.23 -23.10 6.65
N GLU A 30 7.26 -23.49 7.40
CA GLU A 30 7.97 -22.59 8.32
C GLU A 30 8.88 -21.59 7.58
N THR A 31 9.32 -21.97 6.38
CA THR A 31 10.15 -21.20 5.46
C THR A 31 9.44 -21.05 4.12
N VAL A 32 9.45 -19.84 3.57
CA VAL A 32 8.88 -19.53 2.25
C VAL A 32 9.84 -18.61 1.49
N SER A 33 10.07 -18.92 0.21
CA SER A 33 10.90 -18.09 -0.67
C SER A 33 10.15 -16.86 -1.19
N TYR A 34 10.90 -15.83 -1.62
CA TYR A 34 10.30 -14.64 -2.23
C TYR A 34 9.44 -14.98 -3.47
N LYS A 35 9.90 -15.91 -4.32
CA LYS A 35 9.15 -16.35 -5.51
C LYS A 35 7.84 -17.03 -5.14
N GLU A 36 7.83 -17.93 -4.16
CA GLU A 36 6.60 -18.56 -3.68
C GLU A 36 5.63 -17.56 -3.07
N LEU A 37 6.13 -16.55 -2.35
CA LEU A 37 5.30 -15.45 -1.86
C LEU A 37 4.71 -14.63 -3.02
N GLN A 38 5.50 -14.34 -4.05
CA GLN A 38 5.03 -13.63 -5.24
C GLN A 38 3.96 -14.43 -5.99
N ASP A 39 4.18 -15.73 -6.20
CA ASP A 39 3.24 -16.61 -6.91
C ASP A 39 1.95 -16.84 -6.14
N SER A 40 2.03 -17.01 -4.81
CA SER A 40 0.85 -17.24 -3.96
C SER A 40 0.02 -15.98 -3.73
N THR A 41 0.67 -14.82 -3.57
CA THR A 41 -0.02 -13.56 -3.28
C THR A 41 -0.42 -12.78 -4.54
N GLN A 42 0.21 -13.08 -5.70
CA GLN A 42 0.01 -12.35 -6.97
C GLN A 42 0.17 -10.82 -6.82
N MET A 43 1.00 -10.40 -5.87
CA MET A 43 1.27 -8.99 -5.60
C MET A 43 2.36 -8.45 -6.52
N ASN A 44 2.25 -7.16 -6.85
CA ASN A 44 3.33 -6.43 -7.51
C ASN A 44 4.58 -6.42 -6.62
N GLU A 45 5.77 -6.57 -7.22
CA GLU A 45 7.05 -6.66 -6.51
C GLU A 45 7.26 -5.51 -5.51
N LYS A 46 6.94 -4.28 -5.92
CA LYS A 46 7.06 -3.08 -5.06
C LYS A 46 6.19 -3.18 -3.80
N GLU A 47 4.95 -3.65 -3.95
CA GLU A 47 4.02 -3.80 -2.84
C GLU A 47 4.39 -5.00 -1.96
N LEU A 48 4.87 -6.09 -2.56
CA LEU A 48 5.34 -7.27 -1.84
C LEU A 48 6.57 -6.95 -0.98
N GLN A 49 7.60 -6.33 -1.56
CA GLN A 49 8.79 -5.90 -0.82
C GLN A 49 8.43 -4.97 0.36
N LYS A 50 7.52 -4.01 0.13
CA LYS A 50 7.04 -3.10 1.18
C LYS A 50 6.31 -3.84 2.30
N THR A 51 5.46 -4.80 1.93
CA THR A 51 4.70 -5.62 2.88
C THR A 51 5.63 -6.46 3.74
N ILE A 52 6.58 -7.16 3.11
CA ILE A 52 7.61 -7.97 3.78
C ILE A 52 8.45 -7.09 4.71
N LYS A 53 8.89 -5.91 4.26
CA LYS A 53 9.65 -4.97 5.09
C LYS A 53 8.89 -4.56 6.34
N SER A 54 7.59 -4.29 6.25
CA SER A 54 6.77 -3.96 7.43
C SER A 54 6.68 -5.12 8.44
N LEU A 55 6.74 -6.37 7.97
CA LEU A 55 6.73 -7.56 8.84
C LEU A 55 8.11 -7.83 9.45
N LEU A 56 9.20 -7.53 8.72
CA LEU A 56 10.58 -7.56 9.21
C LEU A 56 10.81 -6.51 10.30
N ASP A 57 10.31 -5.28 10.12
CA ASP A 57 10.46 -4.17 11.07
C ASP A 57 9.83 -4.50 12.44
N VAL A 58 8.69 -5.20 12.43
CA VAL A 58 8.02 -5.68 13.64
C VAL A 58 8.65 -6.97 14.17
N LYS A 59 9.65 -7.54 13.48
CA LYS A 59 10.31 -8.81 13.83
C LYS A 59 9.32 -9.97 13.94
N MET A 60 8.36 -10.02 13.02
CA MET A 60 7.47 -11.18 12.90
C MET A 60 8.08 -12.27 12.01
N ILE A 61 8.78 -11.85 10.96
CA ILE A 61 9.52 -12.72 10.05
C ILE A 61 11.00 -12.36 10.11
N SER A 62 11.86 -13.32 9.75
CA SER A 62 13.31 -13.13 9.57
C SER A 62 13.68 -13.49 8.14
N HIS A 63 14.56 -12.71 7.52
CA HIS A 63 15.25 -13.08 6.28
C HIS A 63 16.55 -13.83 6.61
N ASP A 64 16.94 -14.77 5.74
CA ASP A 64 18.22 -15.49 5.85
C ASP A 64 19.42 -14.67 5.30
N SER A 65 19.15 -13.71 4.42
CA SER A 65 20.19 -12.83 3.86
C SER A 65 20.66 -11.83 4.92
N GLN A 66 21.97 -11.68 5.12
CA GLN A 66 22.54 -10.62 5.98
C GLN A 66 22.39 -9.20 5.37
N LYS A 67 21.79 -9.08 4.18
CA LYS A 67 21.64 -7.81 3.46
C LYS A 67 20.30 -7.16 3.79
N GLU A 68 20.30 -5.84 3.98
CA GLU A 68 19.09 -5.03 4.18
C GLU A 68 18.12 -5.04 2.99
N GLU A 69 18.57 -5.43 1.79
CA GLU A 69 17.75 -5.49 0.59
C GLU A 69 17.14 -6.88 0.35
N ILE A 70 15.85 -6.89 0.05
CA ILE A 70 15.09 -8.11 -0.29
C ILE A 70 15.38 -8.47 -1.75
N GLU A 71 16.20 -9.50 -1.95
CA GLU A 71 16.49 -10.10 -3.27
C GLU A 71 15.50 -11.22 -3.61
N ALA A 72 15.36 -11.55 -4.90
CA ALA A 72 14.41 -12.57 -5.38
C ALA A 72 14.73 -14.01 -4.94
N GLU A 73 15.97 -14.27 -4.51
CA GLU A 73 16.41 -15.56 -3.95
C GLU A 73 16.32 -15.57 -2.41
N SER A 74 15.77 -14.51 -1.78
CA SER A 74 15.64 -14.45 -0.33
C SER A 74 14.61 -15.45 0.17
N THR A 75 14.95 -16.13 1.26
CA THR A 75 14.03 -16.96 2.04
C THR A 75 13.64 -16.24 3.32
N PHE A 76 12.39 -16.45 3.73
CA PHE A 76 11.83 -15.87 4.94
C PHE A 76 11.34 -16.98 5.85
N SER A 77 11.51 -16.78 7.16
CA SER A 77 11.04 -17.70 8.20
C SER A 77 10.25 -16.95 9.26
N LEU A 78 9.31 -17.64 9.92
CA LEU A 78 8.55 -17.06 11.02
C LEU A 78 9.39 -17.04 12.31
N ILE A 79 9.40 -15.91 13.04
CA ILE A 79 10.15 -15.79 14.29
C ILE A 79 9.36 -16.43 15.44
N MET A 80 9.87 -17.54 15.96
CA MET A 80 9.25 -18.33 17.05
C MET A 80 9.46 -17.72 18.45
N SER A 81 10.35 -16.74 18.60
CA SER A 81 10.67 -16.07 19.88
C SER A 81 10.11 -14.65 20.01
N PHE A 82 9.02 -14.34 19.28
CA PHE A 82 8.44 -13.01 19.28
C PHE A 82 7.88 -12.60 20.66
N THR A 83 8.29 -11.42 21.12
CA THR A 83 7.80 -10.82 22.38
C THR A 83 7.37 -9.38 22.15
N SER A 84 6.16 -9.05 22.56
CA SER A 84 5.62 -7.69 22.55
C SER A 84 5.05 -7.33 23.92
N LYS A 85 5.15 -6.05 24.29
CA LYS A 85 4.55 -5.52 25.53
C LYS A 85 3.01 -5.59 25.50
N ARG A 86 2.40 -5.60 24.31
CA ARG A 86 0.94 -5.61 24.13
C ARG A 86 0.50 -6.91 23.47
N THR A 87 -0.53 -7.54 24.04
CA THR A 87 -1.15 -8.76 23.50
C THR A 87 -1.88 -8.50 22.17
N LYS A 88 -2.47 -7.30 22.01
CA LYS A 88 -3.05 -6.83 20.74
C LYS A 88 -2.26 -5.64 20.23
N PHE A 89 -1.79 -5.70 18.99
CA PHE A 89 -1.04 -4.61 18.37
C PHE A 89 -1.37 -4.49 16.88
N LYS A 90 -1.16 -3.31 16.31
CA LYS A 90 -1.35 -3.03 14.88
C LYS A 90 0.01 -2.97 14.20
N ILE A 91 0.15 -3.66 13.08
CA ILE A 91 1.33 -3.53 12.23
C ILE A 91 1.10 -2.31 11.34
N THR A 92 1.78 -1.22 11.67
CA THR A 92 1.78 -0.02 10.82
C THR A 92 2.83 -0.19 9.74
N THR A 93 2.39 -0.27 8.48
CA THR A 93 3.27 0.07 7.35
C THR A 93 3.75 1.51 7.51
N SER A 94 5.01 1.78 7.21
CA SER A 94 5.54 3.14 7.14
C SER A 94 4.60 4.01 6.29
N MET A 95 4.12 5.10 6.90
CA MET A 95 3.15 6.00 6.31
C MET A 95 3.71 6.53 4.98
N GLN A 96 2.90 6.47 3.92
CA GLN A 96 3.30 6.88 2.58
C GLN A 96 3.82 8.32 2.61
N LYS A 97 5.03 8.52 2.09
CA LYS A 97 5.25 9.67 1.22
C LYS A 97 4.45 9.35 -0.05
N ASP A 98 3.56 10.25 -0.47
CA ASP A 98 2.74 10.05 -1.68
C ASP A 98 3.61 9.47 -2.79
N THR A 99 3.21 8.31 -3.32
CA THR A 99 3.98 7.73 -4.40
C THR A 99 3.92 8.68 -5.60
N PRO A 100 4.98 8.76 -6.43
CA PRO A 100 4.97 9.63 -7.61
C PRO A 100 3.73 9.41 -8.49
N GLN A 101 3.25 8.16 -8.54
CA GLN A 101 2.05 7.75 -9.27
C GLN A 101 0.75 8.31 -8.66
N GLU A 102 0.58 8.25 -7.34
CA GLU A 102 -0.59 8.84 -6.65
C GLU A 102 -0.60 10.38 -6.83
N LEU A 103 0.58 11.01 -6.80
CA LEU A 103 0.76 12.43 -7.05
C LEU A 103 0.34 12.83 -8.46
N GLU A 104 0.73 12.04 -9.46
CA GLU A 104 0.35 12.26 -10.86
C GLU A 104 -1.15 12.06 -11.07
N GLN A 105 -1.74 10.99 -10.53
CA GLN A 105 -3.18 10.75 -10.58
C GLN A 105 -3.98 11.89 -9.94
N THR A 106 -3.52 12.39 -8.81
CA THR A 106 -4.14 13.54 -8.13
C THR A 106 -4.11 14.79 -9.01
N ARG A 107 -2.97 15.07 -9.67
CA ARG A 107 -2.85 16.20 -10.59
C ARG A 107 -3.77 16.07 -11.79
N SER A 108 -3.81 14.89 -12.42
CA SER A 108 -4.71 14.63 -13.56
C SER A 108 -6.17 14.81 -13.18
N ALA A 109 -6.61 14.29 -12.02
CA ALA A 109 -7.99 14.47 -11.56
C ALA A 109 -8.35 15.95 -11.34
N VAL A 110 -7.43 16.74 -10.76
CA VAL A 110 -7.63 18.19 -10.59
C VAL A 110 -7.77 18.92 -11.93
N ASP A 111 -6.99 18.54 -12.95
CA ASP A 111 -7.07 19.16 -14.27
C ASP A 111 -8.37 18.79 -15.01
N GLU A 112 -8.86 17.56 -14.85
CA GLU A 112 -10.17 17.14 -15.37
C GLU A 112 -11.33 17.89 -14.71
N ASP A 113 -11.32 18.00 -13.38
CA ASP A 113 -12.31 18.78 -12.63
C ASP A 113 -12.29 20.26 -13.03
N ARG A 114 -11.09 20.83 -13.20
CA ARG A 114 -10.94 22.21 -13.67
C ARG A 114 -11.55 22.39 -15.06
N LYS A 115 -11.33 21.44 -15.97
CA LYS A 115 -11.91 21.46 -17.32
C LYS A 115 -13.44 21.42 -17.27
N MET A 116 -14.02 20.52 -16.48
CA MET A 116 -15.48 20.42 -16.31
C MET A 116 -16.06 21.70 -15.70
N TYR A 117 -15.40 22.25 -14.68
CA TYR A 117 -15.81 23.49 -14.03
C TYR A 117 -15.80 24.68 -15.01
N LEU A 118 -14.73 24.83 -15.79
CA LEU A 118 -14.62 25.86 -16.82
C LEU A 118 -15.70 25.73 -17.89
N GLN A 119 -15.98 24.50 -18.37
CA GLN A 119 -17.06 24.28 -19.33
C GLN A 119 -18.42 24.70 -18.77
N ALA A 120 -18.72 24.34 -17.53
CA ALA A 120 -19.95 24.74 -16.86
C ALA A 120 -20.05 26.26 -16.69
N ALA A 121 -18.95 26.93 -16.34
CA ALA A 121 -18.89 28.40 -16.22
C ALA A 121 -19.13 29.08 -17.56
N ILE A 122 -18.46 28.63 -18.62
CA ILE A 122 -18.63 29.15 -19.99
C ILE A 122 -20.10 29.02 -20.43
N VAL A 123 -20.71 27.84 -20.25
CA VAL A 123 -22.12 27.61 -20.60
C VAL A 123 -23.04 28.56 -19.81
N ARG A 124 -22.77 28.78 -18.52
CA ARG A 124 -23.53 29.71 -17.68
C ARG A 124 -23.44 31.15 -18.19
N ILE A 125 -22.23 31.62 -18.51
CA ILE A 125 -21.97 32.97 -19.03
C ILE A 125 -22.65 33.15 -20.40
N MET A 126 -22.45 32.20 -21.32
CA MET A 126 -23.04 32.26 -22.67
C MET A 126 -24.57 32.22 -22.63
N LYS A 127 -25.17 31.44 -21.72
CA LYS A 127 -26.63 31.41 -21.53
C LYS A 127 -27.21 32.75 -21.11
N ALA A 128 -26.48 33.51 -20.27
CA ALA A 128 -26.89 34.82 -19.77
C ALA A 128 -26.68 35.94 -20.80
N ARG A 129 -25.51 35.99 -21.45
CA ARG A 129 -25.14 37.06 -22.40
C ARG A 129 -25.71 36.88 -23.81
N LYS A 130 -26.10 35.66 -24.20
CA LYS A 130 -26.62 35.25 -25.53
C LYS A 130 -25.64 35.40 -26.70
N VAL A 131 -24.91 36.51 -26.79
CA VAL A 131 -23.87 36.78 -27.78
C VAL A 131 -22.69 37.46 -27.08
N LEU A 132 -21.48 36.90 -27.23
CA LEU A 132 -20.26 37.47 -26.68
C LEU A 132 -19.09 37.18 -27.62
N ARG A 133 -18.21 38.17 -27.85
CA ARG A 133 -17.00 37.97 -28.68
C ARG A 133 -15.99 37.11 -27.92
N HIS A 134 -15.21 36.30 -28.63
CA HIS A 134 -14.25 35.37 -28.02
C HIS A 134 -13.28 36.04 -27.01
N ASN A 135 -12.65 37.16 -27.39
CA ASN A 135 -11.74 37.89 -26.49
C ASN A 135 -12.45 38.43 -25.25
N ALA A 136 -13.72 38.82 -25.36
CA ALA A 136 -14.51 39.28 -24.22
C ALA A 136 -14.89 38.11 -23.30
N LEU A 137 -15.13 36.91 -23.85
CA LEU A 137 -15.38 35.70 -23.06
C LEU A 137 -14.13 35.22 -22.30
N ILE A 138 -12.94 35.38 -22.89
CA ILE A 138 -11.66 35.05 -22.20
C ILE A 138 -11.37 36.01 -21.05
N GLN A 139 -11.87 37.25 -21.13
CA GLN A 139 -11.66 38.30 -20.12
C GLN A 139 -12.69 38.27 -18.96
N GLU A 140 -13.78 37.49 -19.08
CA GLU A 140 -14.76 37.27 -18.00
C GLU A 140 -14.21 36.27 -16.96
#